data_AF-A0A239IXJ1-F1
#
_entry.id   AF-A0A239IXJ1-F1
#
_cell.length_a   1.000
_cell.length_b   1.000
_cell.length_c   1.000
_cell.angle_alpha   90.00
_cell.angle_beta   90.00
_cell.angle_gamma   90.00
#
_symmetry.space_group_name_H-M   'P 1'
#
loop_
_entity.id
_entity.type
_entity.pdbx_description
1 polymer ?
#
loop_
_entity_poly.entity_id
_entity_poly.type
_entity_poly.pdbx_seq_one_letter_code
_entity_poly.pdbx_strand_id
1 'polypeptide(L)'
;MPMTDRKRQQAPVPVGDMVSGDPPVPITVWPVPAPQRGETMSNAMGVRLVHNLTHPSDLITDLTAGPQLARAIIAAHRRSHLQDTRPLGWEWHTATLIVTGWPTSDPAEPGDFFDRCRASLVPGGCVAVLLPHGDVILPVDAIAAAKKAGLAYLQHIVAADRPPQRGKNTQLDIHTDVLILTRTAEIGGCDG
;
A
#
# COMPACT_ATOMS: atom_id res chain seq x y z
N MET A 1 -55.35 -12.84 5.08
CA MET A 1 -53.88 -13.04 4.99
C MET A 1 -53.27 -11.87 4.24
N PRO A 2 -52.56 -10.93 4.89
CA PRO A 2 -51.73 -9.95 4.21
C PRO A 2 -50.25 -10.34 4.31
N MET A 3 -49.60 -10.38 3.16
CA MET A 3 -48.19 -10.70 2.95
C MET A 3 -47.36 -9.43 3.27
N THR A 4 -46.55 -9.49 4.33
CA THR A 4 -45.69 -8.37 4.74
C THR A 4 -44.50 -8.25 3.79
N ASP A 5 -44.43 -7.09 3.14
CA ASP A 5 -43.35 -6.66 2.26
C ASP A 5 -42.05 -6.54 3.06
N ARG A 6 -41.09 -7.42 2.72
CA ARG A 6 -39.82 -7.58 3.43
C ARG A 6 -38.86 -6.53 2.90
N LYS A 7 -38.85 -5.35 3.55
CA LYS A 7 -37.87 -4.28 3.31
C LYS A 7 -36.47 -4.88 3.24
N ARG A 8 -35.89 -4.93 2.03
CA ARG A 8 -34.49 -5.24 1.81
C ARG A 8 -33.68 -4.17 2.53
N GLN A 9 -33.05 -4.55 3.64
CA GLN A 9 -32.04 -3.71 4.28
C GLN A 9 -30.89 -3.55 3.29
N GLN A 10 -30.84 -2.39 2.64
CA GLN A 10 -29.69 -1.96 1.87
C GLN A 10 -28.47 -1.93 2.81
N ALA A 11 -27.37 -2.53 2.36
CA ALA A 11 -26.11 -2.48 3.08
C ALA A 11 -25.68 -1.01 3.24
N PRO A 12 -25.09 -0.63 4.40
CA PRO A 12 -24.60 0.72 4.62
C PRO A 12 -23.64 1.13 3.51
N VAL A 13 -23.81 2.35 2.98
CA VAL A 13 -22.86 2.96 2.05
C VAL A 13 -21.50 3.04 2.75
N PRO A 14 -20.40 2.56 2.16
CA PRO A 14 -19.08 2.71 2.75
C PRO A 14 -18.77 4.21 2.88
N VAL A 15 -18.57 4.69 4.10
CA VAL A 15 -18.05 6.04 4.35
C VAL A 15 -16.53 5.93 4.29
N GLY A 16 -15.98 6.08 3.09
CA GLY A 16 -14.56 6.33 2.87
C GLY A 16 -14.40 7.79 2.46
N ASP A 17 -13.58 8.55 3.19
CA ASP A 17 -13.17 9.88 2.72
C ASP A 17 -12.35 9.70 1.42
N MET A 18 -12.43 10.63 0.47
CA MET A 18 -11.74 10.55 -0.83
C MET A 18 -10.63 11.60 -0.88
N VAL A 19 -9.43 11.22 -1.34
CA VAL A 19 -8.37 12.19 -1.69
C VAL A 19 -8.61 12.70 -3.11
N SER A 20 -8.24 13.96 -3.36
CA SER A 20 -8.19 14.52 -4.71
C SER A 20 -7.25 13.69 -5.60
N GLY A 21 -7.85 12.86 -6.45
CA GLY A 21 -7.24 12.18 -7.59
C GLY A 21 -8.20 12.29 -8.77
N ASP A 22 -7.71 12.07 -9.98
CA ASP A 22 -8.58 11.93 -11.15
C ASP A 22 -8.40 10.50 -11.69
N PRO A 23 -9.34 9.56 -11.43
CA PRO A 23 -10.52 9.67 -10.57
C PRO A 23 -10.18 9.73 -9.06
N PRO A 24 -11.12 10.15 -8.18
CA PRO A 24 -10.89 10.25 -6.75
C PRO A 24 -10.43 8.91 -6.16
N VAL A 25 -9.40 8.97 -5.31
CA VAL A 25 -8.76 7.77 -4.75
C VAL A 25 -9.36 7.45 -3.38
N PRO A 26 -9.79 6.20 -3.13
CA PRO A 26 -10.40 5.81 -1.86
C PRO A 26 -9.42 5.89 -0.71
N ILE A 27 -9.83 6.49 0.41
CA ILE A 27 -9.12 6.40 1.69
C ILE A 27 -9.69 5.26 2.52
N THR A 28 -8.82 4.41 3.07
CA THR A 28 -9.19 3.34 4.00
C THR A 28 -8.45 3.51 5.31
N VAL A 29 -9.18 3.49 6.43
CA VAL A 29 -8.58 3.57 7.76
C VAL A 29 -8.18 2.17 8.24
N TRP A 30 -6.93 2.00 8.65
CA TRP A 30 -6.42 0.77 9.22
C TRP A 30 -6.12 0.95 10.72
N PRO A 31 -6.94 0.36 11.62
CA PRO A 31 -6.64 0.40 13.05
C PRO A 31 -5.50 -0.57 13.35
N VAL A 32 -4.27 -0.07 13.42
CA VAL A 32 -3.05 -0.84 13.72
C VAL A 32 -2.15 0.01 14.60
N PRO A 33 -1.33 -0.60 15.48
CA PRO A 33 -0.40 0.18 16.30
C PRO A 33 0.63 0.94 15.47
N ALA A 34 1.10 2.06 16.00
CA ALA A 34 2.24 2.81 15.47
C ALA A 34 3.54 1.96 15.41
N PRO A 35 4.42 2.22 14.43
CA PRO A 35 5.75 1.60 14.38
C PRO A 35 6.60 2.01 15.60
N GLN A 36 7.56 1.18 16.00
CA GLN A 36 8.56 1.62 16.97
C GLN A 36 9.55 2.60 16.31
N ARG A 37 10.29 3.33 17.13
CA ARG A 37 11.27 4.30 16.63
C ARG A 37 12.31 3.62 15.74
N GLY A 38 12.45 4.12 14.51
CA GLY A 38 13.40 3.60 13.52
C GLY A 38 12.85 2.47 12.64
N GLU A 39 11.62 2.02 12.88
CA GLU A 39 10.94 1.01 12.06
C GLU A 39 10.00 1.69 11.05
N THR A 40 9.87 1.10 9.87
CA THR A 40 8.96 1.62 8.84
C THR A 40 7.49 1.30 9.14
N MET A 41 7.21 0.20 9.84
CA MET A 41 5.85 -0.26 10.11
C MET A 41 5.75 -1.07 11.39
N SER A 42 4.53 -1.26 11.90
CA SER A 42 4.25 -2.25 12.95
C SER A 42 4.01 -3.65 12.37
N ASN A 43 4.11 -4.70 13.21
CA ASN A 43 3.82 -6.08 12.78
C ASN A 43 2.41 -6.21 12.19
N ALA A 44 1.42 -5.54 12.80
CA ALA A 44 0.04 -5.58 12.33
C ALA A 44 -0.12 -4.93 10.95
N MET A 45 0.62 -3.85 10.67
CA MET A 45 0.66 -3.25 9.33
C MET A 45 1.23 -4.23 8.30
N GLY A 46 2.39 -4.85 8.58
CA GLY A 46 3.01 -5.82 7.67
C GLY A 46 2.09 -7.00 7.35
N VAL A 47 1.44 -7.57 8.36
CA VAL A 47 0.44 -8.64 8.19
C VAL A 47 -0.69 -8.18 7.26
N ARG A 48 -1.24 -6.98 7.46
CA ARG A 48 -2.33 -6.49 6.61
C ARG A 48 -1.90 -6.23 5.18
N LEU A 49 -0.71 -5.66 4.94
CA LEU A 49 -0.20 -5.45 3.59
C LEU A 49 -0.10 -6.80 2.85
N VAL A 50 0.56 -7.78 3.47
CA VAL A 50 0.74 -9.11 2.87
C VAL A 50 -0.61 -9.79 2.59
N HIS A 51 -1.53 -9.80 3.54
CA HIS A 51 -2.81 -10.49 3.36
C HIS A 51 -3.77 -9.81 2.36
N ASN A 52 -3.76 -8.48 2.28
CA ASN A 52 -4.69 -7.77 1.40
C ASN A 52 -4.17 -7.59 -0.03
N LEU A 53 -2.85 -7.63 -0.23
CA LEU A 53 -2.24 -7.27 -1.51
C LEU A 53 -1.55 -8.45 -2.22
N THR A 54 -1.50 -9.64 -1.60
CA THR A 54 -0.79 -10.81 -2.17
C THR A 54 -1.53 -12.14 -1.96
N HIS A 55 -1.31 -13.08 -2.86
CA HIS A 55 -1.79 -14.45 -2.86
C HIS A 55 -0.69 -15.44 -2.45
N PRO A 56 -1.02 -16.70 -2.10
CA PRO A 56 -0.01 -17.73 -1.83
C PRO A 56 1.01 -17.84 -2.97
N SER A 57 2.30 -18.00 -2.62
CA SER A 57 3.43 -18.08 -3.56
C SER A 57 3.82 -16.79 -4.28
N ASP A 58 3.10 -15.70 -4.07
CA ASP A 58 3.48 -14.37 -4.56
C ASP A 58 4.85 -13.96 -4.01
N LEU A 59 5.61 -13.27 -4.87
CA LEU A 59 6.91 -12.70 -4.51
C LEU A 59 6.72 -11.28 -3.99
N ILE A 60 7.34 -11.00 -2.84
CA ILE A 60 7.36 -9.70 -2.18
C ILE A 60 8.80 -9.19 -2.08
N THR A 61 9.03 -7.93 -2.44
CA THR A 61 10.30 -7.25 -2.22
C THR A 61 10.19 -6.35 -1.00
N ASP A 62 11.01 -6.60 0.01
CA ASP A 62 11.06 -5.83 1.26
C ASP A 62 12.19 -4.81 1.20
N LEU A 63 11.85 -3.53 1.15
CA LEU A 63 12.77 -2.39 1.20
C LEU A 63 12.57 -1.57 2.49
N THR A 64 12.01 -2.18 3.53
CA THR A 64 11.62 -1.49 4.76
C THR A 64 12.65 -1.65 5.88
N ALA A 65 12.65 -0.70 6.81
CA ALA A 65 13.43 -0.81 8.02
C ALA A 65 12.66 -1.60 9.08
N GLY A 66 13.28 -2.67 9.58
CA GLY A 66 12.75 -3.52 10.64
C GLY A 66 12.26 -4.90 10.16
N PRO A 67 12.02 -5.84 11.08
CA PRO A 67 11.71 -7.24 10.75
C PRO A 67 10.23 -7.53 10.43
N GLN A 68 9.35 -6.51 10.45
CA GLN A 68 7.89 -6.68 10.49
C GLN A 68 7.35 -7.33 9.22
N LEU A 69 7.79 -6.84 8.05
CA LEU A 69 7.32 -7.36 6.78
C LEU A 69 7.88 -8.76 6.52
N ALA A 70 9.18 -8.99 6.75
CA ALA A 70 9.78 -10.33 6.73
C ALA A 70 9.01 -11.35 7.59
N ARG A 71 8.62 -10.97 8.81
CA ARG A 71 7.79 -11.83 9.69
C ARG A 71 6.42 -12.13 9.09
N ALA A 72 5.76 -11.12 8.51
CA ALA A 72 4.46 -11.28 7.87
C ALA A 72 4.53 -12.19 6.63
N ILE A 73 5.57 -12.05 5.82
CA ILE A 73 5.84 -12.89 4.64
C ILE A 73 5.98 -14.36 5.07
N ILE A 74 6.81 -14.63 6.09
CA ILE A 74 7.04 -15.99 6.60
C ILE A 74 5.72 -16.57 7.14
N ALA A 75 5.00 -15.82 7.96
CA ALA A 75 3.73 -16.26 8.56
C ALA A 75 2.65 -16.55 7.51
N ALA A 76 2.65 -15.80 6.40
CA ALA A 76 1.72 -16.00 5.29
C ALA A 76 2.22 -16.99 4.23
N HIS A 77 3.37 -17.64 4.41
CA HIS A 77 3.98 -18.54 3.42
C HIS A 77 4.15 -17.88 2.03
N ARG A 78 4.66 -16.65 1.99
CA ARG A 78 5.01 -15.93 0.75
C ARG A 78 6.48 -16.11 0.40
N ARG A 79 6.84 -15.85 -0.86
CA ARG A 79 8.25 -15.74 -1.28
C ARG A 79 8.74 -14.32 -1.03
N SER A 80 10.00 -14.17 -0.67
CA SER A 80 10.58 -12.84 -0.48
C SER A 80 11.98 -12.71 -1.07
N HIS A 81 12.27 -11.50 -1.53
CA HIS A 81 13.62 -11.07 -1.82
C HIS A 81 13.99 -9.98 -0.81
N LEU A 82 14.94 -10.29 0.07
CA LEU A 82 15.50 -9.34 1.02
C LEU A 82 16.66 -8.62 0.31
N GLN A 83 16.60 -7.30 0.20
CA GLN A 83 17.70 -6.54 -0.40
C GLN A 83 18.83 -6.40 0.63
N ASP A 84 19.74 -7.37 0.66
CA ASP A 84 20.96 -7.30 1.46
C ASP A 84 22.02 -6.51 0.68
N THR A 85 22.14 -5.20 0.94
CA THR A 85 23.27 -4.25 0.72
C THR A 85 24.22 -4.39 -0.49
N ARG A 86 23.94 -5.20 -1.50
CA ARG A 86 24.79 -5.41 -2.68
C ARG A 86 24.07 -4.95 -3.95
N PRO A 87 24.69 -4.06 -4.76
CA PRO A 87 24.13 -3.57 -6.02
C PRO A 87 24.37 -4.57 -7.17
N LEU A 88 24.28 -5.87 -6.89
CA LEU A 88 24.51 -6.93 -7.89
C LEU A 88 23.20 -7.68 -8.11
N GLY A 89 22.53 -7.31 -9.20
CA GLY A 89 21.48 -8.10 -9.81
C GLY A 89 20.12 -7.91 -9.14
N TRP A 90 19.31 -7.03 -9.70
CA TRP A 90 17.85 -7.21 -9.66
C TRP A 90 17.54 -8.48 -10.48
N GLU A 91 17.80 -9.66 -9.91
CA GLU A 91 17.66 -10.92 -10.63
C GLU A 91 16.19 -11.15 -10.97
N TRP A 92 15.86 -10.98 -12.26
CA TRP A 92 14.75 -11.49 -13.10
C TRP A 92 13.41 -11.96 -12.48
N HIS A 93 13.10 -11.56 -11.27
CA HIS A 93 11.90 -11.96 -10.57
C HIS A 93 11.04 -10.74 -10.35
N THR A 94 9.96 -10.69 -11.11
CA THR A 94 8.93 -9.66 -10.97
C THR A 94 8.12 -9.93 -9.69
N ALA A 95 8.12 -8.98 -8.78
CA ALA A 95 7.34 -9.01 -7.55
C ALA A 95 5.87 -8.65 -7.83
N THR A 96 5.00 -9.12 -6.95
CA THR A 96 3.59 -8.70 -6.90
C THR A 96 3.38 -7.51 -5.97
N LEU A 97 4.22 -7.43 -4.94
CA LEU A 97 4.23 -6.35 -3.96
C LEU A 97 5.67 -5.92 -3.69
N ILE A 98 5.95 -4.64 -3.82
CA ILE A 98 7.16 -3.98 -3.31
C ILE A 98 6.74 -3.10 -2.15
N VAL A 99 7.41 -3.18 -1.00
CA VAL A 99 7.07 -2.34 0.16
C VAL A 99 8.28 -1.51 0.56
N THR A 100 8.08 -0.22 0.76
CA THR A 100 9.15 0.74 1.03
C THR A 100 8.71 1.85 1.97
N GLY A 101 9.66 2.42 2.71
CA GLY A 101 9.45 3.67 3.46
C GLY A 101 9.78 4.89 2.60
N TRP A 102 9.15 6.03 2.90
CA TRP A 102 9.43 7.30 2.24
C TRP A 102 9.79 8.41 3.26
N PRO A 103 10.77 9.27 2.96
CA PRO A 103 11.68 9.20 1.82
C PRO A 103 12.53 7.93 1.86
N THR A 104 12.93 7.43 0.68
CA THR A 104 13.73 6.21 0.60
C THR A 104 15.16 6.49 1.09
N SER A 105 15.83 5.46 1.61
CA SER A 105 17.27 5.52 1.87
C SER A 105 18.12 5.33 0.60
N ASP A 106 17.47 5.14 -0.55
CA ASP A 106 18.12 4.94 -1.84
C ASP A 106 18.65 6.30 -2.35
N PRO A 107 19.94 6.40 -2.71
CA PRO A 107 20.51 7.67 -3.20
C PRO A 107 20.00 8.08 -4.58
N ALA A 108 19.26 7.21 -5.28
CA ALA A 108 18.68 7.54 -6.58
C ALA A 108 17.60 8.62 -6.47
N GLU A 109 17.37 9.32 -7.59
CA GLU A 109 16.26 10.25 -7.66
C GLU A 109 14.91 9.52 -7.49
N PRO A 110 13.89 10.15 -6.87
CA PRO A 110 12.54 9.62 -6.72
C PRO A 110 11.95 8.97 -7.98
N GLY A 111 12.17 9.58 -9.15
CA GLY A 111 11.68 9.06 -10.43
C GLY A 111 12.34 7.72 -10.78
N ASP A 112 13.67 7.66 -10.74
CA ASP A 112 14.44 6.45 -11.04
C ASP A 112 14.08 5.29 -10.12
N PHE A 113 13.80 5.60 -8.85
CA PHE A 113 13.31 4.60 -7.89
C PHE A 113 11.99 3.97 -8.36
N PHE A 114 11.00 4.79 -8.70
CA PHE A 114 9.70 4.28 -9.15
C PHE A 114 9.76 3.62 -10.53
N ASP A 115 10.67 4.04 -11.42
CA ASP A 115 10.93 3.34 -12.69
C ASP A 115 11.45 1.92 -12.45
N ARG A 116 12.40 1.76 -11.52
CA ARG A 116 12.89 0.43 -11.10
C ARG A 116 11.77 -0.39 -10.47
N CYS A 117 10.96 0.19 -9.60
CA CYS A 117 9.80 -0.51 -9.03
C CYS A 117 8.85 -0.99 -10.14
N ARG A 118 8.48 -0.14 -11.09
CA ARG A 118 7.59 -0.50 -12.20
C ARG A 118 8.16 -1.62 -13.06
N ALA A 119 9.44 -1.54 -13.42
CA ALA A 119 10.11 -2.58 -14.20
C ALA A 119 10.10 -3.95 -13.49
N SER A 120 10.04 -3.92 -12.16
CA SER A 120 10.18 -5.07 -11.28
C SER A 120 8.86 -5.61 -10.75
N LEU A 121 7.74 -5.01 -11.13
CA LEU A 121 6.40 -5.49 -10.80
C LEU A 121 5.84 -6.34 -11.93
N VAL A 122 5.12 -7.41 -11.60
CA VAL A 122 4.20 -8.04 -12.55
C VAL A 122 3.11 -7.04 -12.97
N PRO A 123 2.50 -7.19 -14.16
CA PRO A 123 1.27 -6.46 -14.49
C PRO A 123 0.20 -6.70 -13.41
N GLY A 124 -0.40 -5.62 -12.90
CA GLY A 124 -1.34 -5.65 -11.77
C GLY A 124 -0.69 -5.65 -10.38
N GLY A 125 0.64 -5.81 -10.28
CA GLY A 125 1.37 -5.69 -9.03
C GLY A 125 1.38 -4.25 -8.49
N CYS A 126 1.79 -4.08 -7.23
CA CYS A 126 1.79 -2.77 -6.58
C CYS A 126 3.03 -2.47 -5.74
N VAL A 127 3.30 -1.18 -5.58
CA VAL A 127 4.21 -0.61 -4.59
C VAL A 127 3.36 -0.07 -3.44
N ALA A 128 3.65 -0.50 -2.22
CA ALA A 128 3.13 0.10 -0.99
C ALA A 128 4.20 1.02 -0.40
N VAL A 129 3.94 2.32 -0.42
CA VAL A 129 4.85 3.36 0.08
C VAL A 129 4.35 3.85 1.44
N LEU A 130 5.12 3.64 2.49
CA LEU A 130 4.78 4.05 3.85
C LEU A 130 5.44 5.37 4.21
N LEU A 131 4.66 6.32 4.72
CA LEU A 131 5.10 7.67 5.07
C LEU A 131 4.65 8.02 6.50
N PRO A 132 5.47 8.73 7.28
CA PRO A 132 5.00 9.34 8.52
C PRO A 132 3.82 10.27 8.24
N HIS A 133 2.76 10.18 9.04
CA HIS A 133 1.62 11.08 8.91
C HIS A 133 1.96 12.49 9.41
N GLY A 134 1.33 13.51 8.82
CA GLY A 134 1.41 14.91 9.26
C GLY A 134 2.26 15.81 8.37
N ASP A 135 2.98 15.26 7.40
CA ASP A 135 3.61 16.03 6.32
C ASP A 135 2.75 15.93 5.05
N VAL A 136 2.20 17.06 4.62
CA VAL A 136 1.33 17.12 3.43
C VAL A 136 2.11 17.11 2.11
N ILE A 137 3.42 17.36 2.14
CA ILE A 137 4.26 17.40 0.95
C ILE A 137 4.75 16.01 0.58
N LEU A 138 5.15 15.19 1.57
CA LEU A 138 5.71 13.86 1.31
C LEU A 138 4.79 12.95 0.46
N PRO A 139 3.47 12.84 0.73
CA PRO A 139 2.60 12.04 -0.12
C PRO A 139 2.49 12.58 -1.54
N VAL A 140 2.45 13.92 -1.71
CA VAL A 140 2.34 14.57 -3.01
C VAL A 140 3.57 14.29 -3.87
N ASP A 141 4.76 14.40 -3.29
CA ASP A 141 6.03 14.14 -4.00
C ASP A 141 6.14 12.68 -4.44
N ALA A 142 5.78 11.74 -3.55
CA ALA A 142 5.77 10.31 -3.88
C ALA A 142 4.76 10.01 -5.01
N ILE A 143 3.54 10.55 -4.94
CA ILE A 143 2.52 10.38 -5.99
C ILE A 143 2.99 10.98 -7.32
N ALA A 144 3.57 12.18 -7.30
CA ALA A 144 4.04 12.85 -8.50
C ALA A 144 5.18 12.09 -9.17
N ALA A 145 6.15 11.60 -8.40
CA ALA A 145 7.25 10.78 -8.90
C ALA A 145 6.74 9.44 -9.47
N ALA A 146 5.86 8.75 -8.75
CA ALA A 146 5.28 7.49 -9.20
C ALA A 146 4.44 7.64 -10.48
N LYS A 147 3.64 8.71 -10.60
CA LYS A 147 2.87 9.01 -11.81
C LYS A 147 3.78 9.26 -13.01
N LYS A 148 4.87 10.01 -12.83
CA LYS A 148 5.87 10.23 -13.89
C LYS A 148 6.51 8.92 -14.36
N ALA A 149 6.73 7.98 -13.43
CA ALA A 149 7.22 6.64 -13.75
C ALA A 149 6.15 5.71 -14.37
N GLY A 150 4.90 6.16 -14.51
CA GLY A 150 3.82 5.38 -15.13
C GLY A 150 3.14 4.38 -14.19
N LEU A 151 3.19 4.60 -12.87
CA LEU A 151 2.36 3.89 -11.90
C LEU A 151 1.05 4.65 -11.64
N ALA A 152 -0.05 3.90 -11.48
CA ALA A 152 -1.35 4.46 -11.14
C ALA A 152 -1.57 4.48 -9.62
N TYR A 153 -2.08 5.59 -9.09
CA TYR A 153 -2.41 5.70 -7.67
C TYR A 153 -3.78 5.08 -7.38
N LEU A 154 -3.78 3.96 -6.66
CA LEU A 154 -4.96 3.10 -6.50
C LEU A 154 -5.70 3.35 -5.19
N GLN A 155 -4.98 3.55 -4.09
CA GLN A 155 -5.57 3.65 -2.76
C GLN A 155 -4.69 4.44 -1.81
N HIS A 156 -5.32 5.21 -0.93
CA HIS A 156 -4.70 5.77 0.26
C HIS A 156 -5.13 4.94 1.47
N ILE A 157 -4.21 4.51 2.31
CA ILE A 157 -4.51 3.90 3.59
C ILE A 157 -3.98 4.80 4.70
N VAL A 158 -4.81 5.13 5.68
CA VAL A 158 -4.40 5.87 6.88
C VAL A 158 -4.37 4.93 8.08
N ALA A 159 -3.21 4.74 8.67
CA ALA A 159 -3.00 3.88 9.82
C ALA A 159 -3.16 4.69 11.10
N ALA A 160 -4.01 4.21 12.01
CA ALA A 160 -4.27 4.87 13.28
C ALA A 160 -4.25 3.87 14.44
N ASP A 161 -3.76 4.32 15.61
CA ASP A 161 -3.58 3.47 16.79
C ASP A 161 -4.89 2.84 17.30
N ARG A 162 -6.03 3.49 17.01
CA ARG A 162 -7.36 3.02 17.45
C ARG A 162 -8.41 3.20 16.35
N PRO A 163 -9.40 2.29 16.29
CA PRO A 163 -10.55 2.49 15.43
C PRO A 163 -11.34 3.73 15.89
N PRO A 164 -12.00 4.45 14.96
CA PRO A 164 -12.85 5.59 15.31
C PRO A 164 -13.94 5.15 16.30
N GLN A 165 -14.01 5.79 17.46
CA GLN A 165 -15.08 5.57 18.43
C GLN A 165 -16.30 6.42 18.06
N ARG A 166 -17.42 5.77 17.71
CA ARG A 166 -18.67 6.43 17.34
C ARG A 166 -19.15 7.34 18.49
N GLY A 167 -19.35 8.63 18.20
CA GLY A 167 -19.95 9.60 19.14
C GLY A 167 -18.98 10.48 19.94
N LYS A 168 -17.66 10.29 19.80
CA LYS A 168 -16.67 11.32 20.18
C LYS A 168 -16.26 12.08 18.92
N ASN A 169 -15.86 13.34 19.02
CA ASN A 169 -15.13 14.01 17.94
C ASN A 169 -13.93 13.13 17.60
N THR A 170 -14.03 12.37 16.52
CA THR A 170 -13.11 11.30 16.15
C THR A 170 -11.87 11.92 15.55
N GLN A 171 -11.01 12.48 16.38
CA GLN A 171 -9.63 12.69 15.99
C GLN A 171 -9.00 11.31 15.92
N LEU A 172 -8.84 10.81 14.70
CA LEU A 172 -8.06 9.60 14.44
C LEU A 172 -6.61 9.94 14.79
N ASP A 173 -6.00 9.13 15.64
CA ASP A 173 -4.58 9.24 15.97
C ASP A 173 -3.77 8.58 14.84
N ILE A 174 -3.74 9.26 13.70
CA ILE A 174 -3.12 8.77 12.46
C ILE A 174 -1.62 8.96 12.58
N HIS A 175 -0.86 7.89 12.39
CA HIS A 175 0.60 7.89 12.51
C HIS A 175 1.31 7.55 11.18
N THR A 176 0.63 6.90 10.24
CA THR A 176 1.26 6.46 8.98
C THR A 176 0.28 6.55 7.83
N ASP A 177 0.70 7.14 6.72
CA ASP A 177 0.04 7.06 5.42
C ASP A 177 0.66 5.92 4.62
N VAL A 178 -0.15 5.15 3.91
CA VAL A 178 0.32 4.16 2.94
C VAL A 178 -0.32 4.44 1.59
N LEU A 179 0.52 4.71 0.60
CA LEU A 179 0.10 4.90 -0.78
C LEU A 179 0.25 3.60 -1.53
N ILE A 180 -0.84 3.14 -2.15
CA ILE A 180 -0.83 1.96 -3.02
C ILE A 180 -0.76 2.43 -4.46
N LEU A 181 0.35 2.10 -5.13
CA LEU A 181 0.65 2.48 -6.51
C LEU A 181 0.73 1.20 -7.35
N THR A 182 -0.02 1.07 -8.43
CA THR A 182 -0.08 -0.16 -9.23
C THR A 182 0.52 0.01 -10.60
N ARG A 183 1.20 -1.05 -11.08
CA ARG A 183 1.52 -1.20 -12.50
C ARG A 183 0.25 -1.69 -13.19
N THR A 184 -0.35 -0.85 -14.03
CA THR A 184 -1.54 -1.24 -14.80
C THR A 184 -1.26 -2.48 -15.64
N ALA A 185 -2.20 -3.44 -15.62
CA ALA A 185 -2.17 -4.50 -16.61
C ALA A 185 -2.32 -3.88 -18.00
N GLU A 186 -1.47 -4.27 -18.95
CA GLU A 186 -1.75 -3.94 -20.34
C GLU A 186 -3.10 -4.57 -20.67
N ILE A 187 -4.09 -3.73 -20.99
CA ILE A 187 -5.38 -4.19 -21.49
C ILE A 187 -5.03 -4.89 -22.80
N GLY A 188 -5.02 -6.22 -22.78
CA GLY A 188 -4.79 -7.02 -23.97
C GLY A 188 -5.76 -6.54 -25.05
N GLY A 189 -5.22 -5.94 -26.10
CA GLY A 189 -5.97 -5.54 -27.28
C GLY A 189 -6.60 -6.78 -27.90
N CYS A 190 -7.86 -7.01 -27.57
CA CYS A 190 -8.75 -7.81 -28.40
C CYS A 190 -9.50 -6.82 -29.29
N ASP A 191 -8.86 -6.40 -30.38
CA ASP A 191 -9.54 -5.71 -31.48
C ASP A 191 -9.34 -6.52 -32.77
N GLY A 192 -10.45 -7.07 -33.27
CA GLY A 192 -10.74 -7.30 -34.69
C GLY A 192 -10.26 -8.58 -35.32
#